data_AF-A0A8F5VQC8-F1
#
_entry.id   AF-A0A8F5VQC8-F1
#
_cell.length_a   1.000
_cell.length_b   1.000
_cell.length_c   1.000
_cell.angle_alpha   90.00
_cell.angle_beta   90.00
_cell.angle_gamma   90.00
#
_symmetry.space_group_name_H-M   'P 1'
#
loop_
_entity.id
_entity.type
_entity.pdbx_description
1 polymer ?
#
loop_
_entity_poly.entity_id
_entity_poly.type
_entity_poly.pdbx_seq_one_letter_code
_entity_poly.pdbx_strand_id
1 'polypeptide(L)'
;MNTQTLLIVFIFLAGIFISPVVADLKIIRAGGTVFLGEEGLDITASGIEDGGQIGWWAPGSSRSSEPTEIMSVSNPTSFYVSPSTFSGKEGLWYAWPDQTPVFQVKKPQISVRVYDESSDFDASGKWVPRGDAISFRISSNVYEANSRGGPDGQVDIVLISPQGARFSSVSGPSGSFSLTGIPLTSSLTSTGPVWSTGGVDSGTWIVQAELSMNRIKDNLPDMGSGISTQVEILIQNVNPLIKSPVAIEVGTPTQEKPIEKETSTPVITPKITRTPTIQTTPTSQGTPVFTQSELPNAQKKITESSVLLQPTITIHTAEEEPTTETTPYATQTQTPLGLASITGALLVLFIIRRS
;
A
#
# COMPACT_ATOMS: atom_id res chain seq x y z
N MET A 1 -43.93 -12.88 -45.41
CA MET A 1 -42.74 -12.25 -44.82
C MET A 1 -41.60 -12.40 -45.82
N ASN A 2 -41.11 -11.30 -46.38
CA ASN A 2 -40.05 -11.32 -47.40
C ASN A 2 -38.70 -11.69 -46.77
N THR A 3 -37.83 -12.32 -47.54
CA THR A 3 -36.52 -12.84 -47.11
C THR A 3 -35.63 -11.76 -46.48
N GLN A 4 -35.80 -10.50 -46.86
CA GLN A 4 -35.14 -9.36 -46.21
C GLN A 4 -35.65 -9.07 -44.79
N THR A 5 -36.96 -9.21 -44.52
CA THR A 5 -37.49 -9.03 -43.16
C THR A 5 -37.05 -10.18 -42.25
N LEU A 6 -36.86 -11.39 -42.79
CA LEU A 6 -36.31 -12.51 -42.01
C LEU A 6 -34.83 -12.29 -41.63
N LEU A 7 -34.02 -11.72 -42.52
CA LEU A 7 -32.60 -11.42 -42.26
C LEU A 7 -32.41 -10.28 -41.25
N ILE A 8 -33.25 -9.23 -41.33
CA ILE A 8 -33.20 -8.09 -40.40
C ILE A 8 -33.62 -8.52 -38.99
N VAL A 9 -34.62 -9.40 -38.87
CA VAL A 9 -35.02 -9.97 -37.57
C VAL A 9 -33.93 -10.89 -37.01
N PHE A 10 -33.21 -11.64 -37.84
CA PHE A 10 -32.10 -12.49 -37.40
C PHE A 10 -30.88 -11.70 -36.91
N ILE A 11 -30.57 -10.57 -37.55
CA ILE A 11 -29.48 -9.67 -37.11
C ILE A 11 -29.87 -8.90 -35.84
N PHE A 12 -31.14 -8.50 -35.69
CA PHE A 12 -31.64 -7.90 -34.44
C PHE A 12 -31.73 -8.91 -33.28
N LEU A 13 -32.01 -10.20 -33.54
CA LEU A 13 -31.97 -11.26 -32.52
C LEU A 13 -30.55 -11.72 -32.18
N ALA A 14 -29.59 -11.60 -33.10
CA ALA A 14 -28.17 -11.88 -32.81
C ALA A 14 -27.48 -10.75 -32.04
N GLY A 15 -28.12 -9.58 -31.92
CA GLY A 15 -27.72 -8.47 -31.04
C GLY A 15 -28.15 -8.64 -29.57
N ILE A 16 -28.66 -9.81 -29.19
CA ILE A 16 -29.02 -10.16 -27.81
C ILE A 16 -27.76 -10.27 -26.96
N PHE A 17 -27.55 -9.23 -26.14
CA PHE A 17 -26.87 -9.25 -24.85
C PHE A 17 -25.42 -9.78 -24.84
N ILE A 18 -24.49 -8.95 -25.33
CA ILE A 18 -23.17 -8.88 -24.69
C ILE A 18 -23.30 -7.89 -23.54
N SER A 19 -24.02 -8.28 -22.48
CA SER A 19 -23.86 -7.56 -21.21
C SER A 19 -22.40 -7.74 -20.82
N PRO A 20 -21.65 -6.67 -20.51
CA PRO A 20 -20.40 -6.87 -19.80
C PRO A 20 -20.76 -7.62 -18.53
N VAL A 21 -20.22 -8.84 -18.35
CA VAL A 21 -20.16 -9.43 -17.02
C VAL A 21 -19.34 -8.43 -16.21
N VAL A 22 -20.02 -7.63 -15.40
CA VAL A 22 -19.36 -6.91 -14.32
C VAL A 22 -18.92 -8.03 -13.39
N ALA A 23 -17.65 -8.40 -13.47
CA ALA A 23 -17.08 -9.34 -12.53
C ALA A 23 -17.29 -8.75 -11.13
N ASP A 24 -17.90 -9.53 -10.24
CA ASP A 24 -17.93 -9.15 -8.84
C ASP A 24 -16.51 -9.31 -8.30
N LEU A 25 -15.89 -8.19 -7.96
CA LEU A 25 -14.47 -8.03 -7.60
C LEU A 25 -14.12 -8.76 -6.29
N LYS A 26 -15.14 -9.23 -5.57
CA LYS A 26 -15.02 -10.06 -4.38
C LYS A 26 -14.92 -11.55 -4.69
N ILE A 27 -15.22 -12.00 -5.91
CA ILE A 27 -15.13 -13.42 -6.29
C ILE A 27 -13.68 -13.82 -6.51
N ILE A 28 -13.23 -14.79 -5.70
CA ILE A 28 -11.91 -15.39 -5.77
C ILE A 28 -12.01 -16.75 -6.43
N ARG A 29 -11.43 -16.87 -7.61
CA ARG A 29 -11.27 -18.15 -8.32
C ARG A 29 -10.11 -18.94 -7.73
N ALA A 30 -10.11 -20.25 -7.95
CA ALA A 30 -9.04 -21.16 -7.54
C ALA A 30 -7.63 -20.59 -7.87
N GLY A 31 -6.81 -20.44 -6.83
CA GLY A 31 -5.44 -19.90 -6.92
C GLY A 31 -5.34 -18.37 -7.07
N GLY A 32 -6.46 -17.65 -7.01
CA GLY A 32 -6.47 -16.18 -7.09
C GLY A 32 -5.73 -15.53 -5.92
N THR A 33 -5.08 -14.40 -6.18
CA THR A 33 -4.40 -13.61 -5.14
C THR A 33 -5.43 -13.01 -4.19
N VAL A 34 -5.15 -13.04 -2.89
CA VAL A 34 -5.84 -12.31 -1.82
C VAL A 34 -4.83 -11.63 -0.91
N PHE A 35 -5.20 -10.52 -0.29
CA PHE A 35 -4.33 -9.74 0.59
C PHE A 35 -4.77 -9.84 2.04
N LEU A 36 -3.81 -9.86 2.96
CA LEU A 36 -4.08 -9.72 4.39
C LEU A 36 -4.93 -8.48 4.66
N GLY A 37 -5.99 -8.64 5.45
CA GLY A 37 -6.94 -7.59 5.80
C GLY A 37 -8.11 -7.42 4.82
N GLU A 38 -8.12 -8.10 3.67
CA GLU A 38 -9.30 -8.10 2.79
C GLU A 38 -10.50 -8.78 3.46
N GLU A 39 -11.66 -8.15 3.34
CA GLU A 39 -12.91 -8.64 3.94
C GLU A 39 -14.07 -8.71 2.95
N GLY A 40 -14.94 -9.70 3.18
CA GLY A 40 -16.17 -9.92 2.42
C GLY A 40 -15.87 -10.44 1.03
N LEU A 41 -14.91 -11.37 0.93
CA LEU A 41 -14.58 -12.08 -0.30
C LEU A 41 -15.51 -13.28 -0.49
N ASP A 42 -15.82 -13.61 -1.74
CA ASP A 42 -16.52 -14.83 -2.12
C ASP A 42 -15.51 -15.84 -2.69
N ILE A 43 -15.19 -16.87 -1.93
CA ILE A 43 -14.27 -17.95 -2.32
C ILE A 43 -15.00 -19.19 -2.83
N THR A 44 -16.32 -19.18 -3.01
CA THR A 44 -17.08 -20.36 -3.47
C THR A 44 -16.65 -20.84 -4.85
N ALA A 45 -16.20 -19.93 -5.72
CA ALA A 45 -15.66 -20.25 -7.05
C ALA A 45 -14.33 -21.04 -7.02
N SER A 46 -13.73 -21.22 -5.84
CA SER A 46 -12.57 -22.10 -5.63
C SER A 46 -12.95 -23.55 -5.28
N GLY A 47 -14.24 -23.84 -5.08
CA GLY A 47 -14.74 -25.15 -4.67
C GLY A 47 -14.84 -25.34 -3.14
N ILE A 48 -14.60 -24.30 -2.35
CA ILE A 48 -14.82 -24.33 -0.90
C ILE A 48 -16.29 -24.05 -0.57
N GLU A 49 -16.89 -25.01 0.13
CA GLU A 49 -18.24 -24.91 0.68
C GLU A 49 -18.21 -24.52 2.17
N ASP A 50 -19.38 -24.22 2.73
CA ASP A 50 -19.53 -23.96 4.16
C ASP A 50 -19.16 -25.20 4.99
N GLY A 51 -18.34 -25.00 6.02
CA GLY A 51 -17.74 -26.07 6.82
C GLY A 51 -16.53 -26.74 6.17
N GLY A 52 -16.18 -26.41 4.93
CA GLY A 52 -15.00 -26.92 4.24
C GLY A 52 -13.70 -26.56 4.96
N GLN A 53 -12.63 -27.31 4.68
CA GLN A 53 -11.32 -27.06 5.28
C GLN A 53 -10.32 -26.59 4.24
N ILE A 54 -9.41 -25.71 4.65
CA ILE A 54 -8.25 -25.30 3.86
C ILE A 54 -6.97 -25.54 4.64
N GLY A 55 -5.93 -25.93 3.92
CA GLY A 55 -4.62 -26.23 4.44
C GLY A 55 -3.52 -25.38 3.81
N TRP A 56 -2.51 -25.06 4.61
CA TRP A 56 -1.27 -24.40 4.20
C TRP A 56 -0.05 -25.18 4.66
N TRP A 57 0.99 -25.15 3.84
CA TRP A 57 2.25 -25.83 4.10
C TRP A 57 3.36 -24.80 4.18
N ALA A 58 4.16 -24.87 5.23
CA ALA A 58 5.31 -23.99 5.37
C ALA A 58 6.30 -24.16 4.22
N PRO A 59 7.04 -23.10 3.86
CA PRO A 59 8.11 -23.19 2.87
C PRO A 59 9.08 -24.34 3.21
N GLY A 60 9.33 -25.22 2.23
CA GLY A 60 10.20 -26.38 2.40
C GLY A 60 9.49 -27.66 2.86
N SER A 61 8.21 -27.61 3.24
CA SER A 61 7.41 -28.79 3.60
C SER A 61 6.94 -29.56 2.36
N SER A 62 6.76 -30.89 2.50
CA SER A 62 6.18 -31.73 1.44
C SER A 62 4.67 -31.61 1.41
N ARG A 63 4.07 -31.59 0.22
CA ARG A 63 2.62 -31.68 0.01
C ARG A 63 2.01 -33.06 0.31
N SER A 64 2.86 -34.08 0.42
CA SER A 64 2.44 -35.43 0.80
C SER A 64 2.26 -35.61 2.30
N SER A 65 2.73 -34.67 3.13
CA SER A 65 2.48 -34.67 4.58
C SER A 65 1.23 -33.88 4.91
N GLU A 66 0.78 -33.99 6.17
CA GLU A 66 -0.27 -33.12 6.69
C GLU A 66 0.13 -31.64 6.55
N PRO A 67 -0.85 -30.75 6.32
CA PRO A 67 -0.64 -29.30 6.31
C PRO A 67 -0.02 -28.81 7.61
N THR A 68 0.80 -27.78 7.52
CA THR A 68 1.32 -27.07 8.70
C THR A 68 0.20 -26.35 9.45
N GLU A 69 -0.78 -25.84 8.71
CA GLU A 69 -1.98 -25.20 9.27
C GLU A 69 -3.22 -25.75 8.55
N ILE A 70 -4.27 -26.04 9.32
CA ILE A 70 -5.60 -26.39 8.80
C ILE A 70 -6.61 -25.47 9.47
N MET A 71 -7.52 -24.91 8.68
CA MET A 71 -8.65 -24.15 9.22
C MET A 71 -9.96 -24.53 8.53
N SER A 72 -11.05 -24.46 9.29
CA SER A 72 -12.39 -24.55 8.74
C SER A 72 -12.86 -23.19 8.23
N VAL A 73 -13.56 -23.20 7.10
CA VAL A 73 -14.21 -22.05 6.50
C VAL A 73 -15.69 -22.11 6.82
N SER A 74 -16.18 -21.16 7.62
CA SER A 74 -17.58 -21.11 8.08
C SER A 74 -18.48 -20.19 7.25
N ASN A 75 -17.91 -19.42 6.33
CA ASN A 75 -18.69 -18.55 5.44
C ASN A 75 -17.87 -18.23 4.18
N PRO A 76 -17.96 -19.05 3.13
CA PRO A 76 -17.17 -18.85 1.92
C PRO A 76 -17.64 -17.65 1.08
N THR A 77 -18.86 -17.13 1.24
CA THR A 77 -19.36 -15.96 0.47
C THR A 77 -19.05 -14.61 1.12
N SER A 78 -18.50 -14.61 2.34
CA SER A 78 -18.04 -13.41 3.05
C SER A 78 -16.77 -13.71 3.85
N PHE A 79 -15.80 -14.31 3.18
CA PHE A 79 -14.52 -14.69 3.74
C PHE A 79 -13.67 -13.47 4.14
N TYR A 80 -12.96 -13.60 5.25
CA TYR A 80 -12.05 -12.57 5.78
C TYR A 80 -10.64 -13.13 5.85
N VAL A 81 -9.69 -12.46 5.19
CA VAL A 81 -8.27 -12.80 5.21
C VAL A 81 -7.64 -12.18 6.47
N SER A 82 -7.99 -12.74 7.63
CA SER A 82 -7.58 -12.21 8.93
C SER A 82 -6.06 -12.17 9.11
N PRO A 83 -5.46 -11.01 9.44
CA PRO A 83 -4.05 -10.93 9.79
C PRO A 83 -3.64 -11.86 10.93
N SER A 84 -4.52 -12.11 11.92
CA SER A 84 -4.21 -13.02 13.04
C SER A 84 -4.07 -14.48 12.62
N THR A 85 -4.72 -14.89 11.54
CA THR A 85 -4.70 -16.27 11.04
C THR A 85 -3.61 -16.47 10.00
N PHE A 86 -3.46 -15.49 9.10
CA PHE A 86 -2.70 -15.65 7.85
C PHE A 86 -1.33 -14.96 7.85
N SER A 87 -1.04 -14.05 8.80
CA SER A 87 0.28 -13.42 8.90
C SER A 87 1.36 -14.47 9.21
N GLY A 88 2.45 -14.48 8.43
CA GLY A 88 3.48 -15.52 8.50
C GLY A 88 3.08 -16.84 7.82
N LYS A 89 1.90 -16.89 7.20
CA LYS A 89 1.37 -18.02 6.42
C LYS A 89 0.96 -17.56 5.01
N GLU A 90 1.73 -16.62 4.47
CA GLU A 90 1.58 -16.15 3.10
C GLU A 90 1.92 -17.28 2.10
N GLY A 91 1.38 -17.18 0.88
CA GLY A 91 1.51 -18.20 -0.15
C GLY A 91 0.20 -18.92 -0.44
N LEU A 92 0.29 -20.06 -1.13
CA LEU A 92 -0.87 -20.76 -1.67
C LEU A 92 -1.55 -21.61 -0.59
N TRP A 93 -2.86 -21.43 -0.46
CA TRP A 93 -3.75 -22.22 0.38
C TRP A 93 -4.58 -23.15 -0.50
N TYR A 94 -4.93 -24.31 0.06
CA TYR A 94 -5.54 -25.39 -0.71
C TYR A 94 -6.70 -26.00 0.05
N ALA A 95 -7.69 -26.54 -0.67
CA ALA A 95 -8.74 -27.33 -0.06
C ALA A 95 -8.12 -28.55 0.62
N TRP A 96 -8.66 -28.94 1.77
CA TRP A 96 -8.23 -30.11 2.51
C TRP A 96 -9.42 -31.05 2.70
N PRO A 97 -9.29 -32.36 2.40
CA PRO A 97 -8.06 -33.08 2.02
C PRO A 97 -7.72 -33.06 0.52
N ASP A 98 -8.55 -32.47 -0.34
CA ASP A 98 -8.48 -32.62 -1.80
C ASP A 98 -7.26 -31.98 -2.47
N GLN A 99 -6.56 -31.09 -1.77
CA GLN A 99 -5.34 -30.42 -2.23
C GLN A 99 -5.50 -29.57 -3.50
N THR A 100 -6.71 -29.12 -3.83
CA THR A 100 -6.94 -28.16 -4.93
C THR A 100 -6.62 -26.73 -4.50
N PRO A 101 -6.01 -25.88 -5.35
CA PRO A 101 -5.70 -24.50 -4.98
C PRO A 101 -6.96 -23.67 -4.69
N VAL A 102 -6.95 -22.92 -3.58
CA VAL A 102 -8.07 -22.05 -3.19
C VAL A 102 -7.72 -20.61 -3.51
N PHE A 103 -6.73 -20.05 -2.82
CA PHE A 103 -6.23 -18.70 -3.03
C PHE A 103 -4.76 -18.59 -2.64
N GLN A 104 -4.09 -17.53 -3.10
CA GLN A 104 -2.74 -17.16 -2.67
C GLN A 104 -2.80 -15.94 -1.77
N VAL A 105 -2.39 -16.08 -0.52
CA VAL A 105 -2.28 -14.96 0.43
C VAL A 105 -1.00 -14.17 0.17
N LYS A 106 -1.12 -12.84 0.11
CA LYS A 106 0.01 -11.90 0.09
C LYS A 106 -0.15 -10.84 1.17
N LYS A 107 0.97 -10.39 1.73
CA LYS A 107 0.99 -9.19 2.55
C LYS A 107 0.88 -7.95 1.63
N PRO A 108 -0.08 -7.04 1.84
CA PRO A 108 -0.16 -5.82 1.05
C PRO A 108 1.03 -4.91 1.37
N GLN A 109 1.48 -4.16 0.38
CA GLN A 109 2.53 -3.17 0.50
C GLN A 109 2.10 -1.88 -0.17
N ILE A 110 2.40 -0.73 0.44
CA ILE A 110 2.10 0.57 -0.14
C ILE A 110 3.12 1.65 0.25
N SER A 111 3.46 2.50 -0.71
CA SER A 111 4.17 3.76 -0.50
C SER A 111 3.67 4.82 -1.48
N VAL A 112 3.82 6.09 -1.10
CA VAL A 112 3.51 7.23 -1.95
C VAL A 112 4.71 8.16 -2.04
N ARG A 113 4.87 8.78 -3.20
CA ARG A 113 5.79 9.89 -3.44
C ARG A 113 5.03 11.02 -4.11
N VAL A 114 5.52 12.23 -3.87
CA VAL A 114 5.03 13.43 -4.56
C VAL A 114 6.03 13.77 -5.64
N TYR A 115 5.58 13.88 -6.87
CA TYR A 115 6.43 14.20 -8.01
C TYR A 115 5.99 15.53 -8.62
N ASP A 116 6.95 16.41 -8.84
CA ASP A 116 6.75 17.65 -9.57
C ASP A 116 6.92 17.38 -11.07
N GLU A 117 5.80 17.40 -11.79
CA GLU A 117 5.75 17.18 -13.24
C GLU A 117 6.19 18.42 -14.03
N SER A 118 6.19 19.62 -13.42
CA SER A 118 6.68 20.85 -14.04
C SER A 118 8.20 20.91 -14.07
N SER A 119 8.83 20.46 -12.99
CA SER A 119 10.31 20.44 -12.85
C SER A 119 10.95 19.08 -13.10
N ASP A 120 10.15 18.04 -13.38
CA ASP A 120 10.56 16.64 -13.57
C ASP A 120 11.42 16.10 -12.40
N PHE A 121 10.88 16.16 -11.18
CA PHE A 121 11.64 15.84 -9.97
C PHE A 121 10.80 15.21 -8.85
N ASP A 122 11.41 14.27 -8.11
CA ASP A 122 10.81 13.70 -6.89
C ASP A 122 10.84 14.75 -5.76
N ALA A 123 9.67 15.35 -5.48
CA ALA A 123 9.47 16.41 -4.51
C ALA A 123 9.17 15.89 -3.09
N SER A 124 9.22 14.58 -2.86
CA SER A 124 8.93 13.99 -1.54
C SER A 124 9.89 14.51 -0.46
N GLY A 125 9.34 15.15 0.57
CA GLY A 125 10.11 15.77 1.66
C GLY A 125 10.78 17.09 1.27
N LYS A 126 10.38 17.72 0.16
CA LYS A 126 11.09 18.87 -0.44
C LYS A 126 10.14 20.04 -0.72
N TRP A 127 10.74 21.13 -1.22
CA TRP A 127 10.03 22.33 -1.63
C TRP A 127 9.53 22.23 -3.08
N VAL A 128 8.33 22.73 -3.33
CA VAL A 128 7.73 22.93 -4.65
C VAL A 128 7.29 24.40 -4.78
N PRO A 129 7.67 25.09 -5.87
CA PRO A 129 7.09 26.39 -6.24
C PRO A 129 5.56 26.36 -6.30
N ARG A 130 4.92 27.49 -5.99
CA ARG A 130 3.51 27.69 -6.36
C ARG A 130 3.41 27.89 -7.86
N GLY A 131 2.50 27.17 -8.50
CA GLY A 131 2.23 27.22 -9.94
C GLY A 131 2.50 25.88 -10.63
N ASP A 132 3.29 25.02 -10.00
CA ASP A 132 3.70 23.73 -10.55
C ASP A 132 2.56 22.71 -10.51
N ALA A 133 2.68 21.71 -11.38
CA ALA A 133 1.78 20.59 -11.49
C ALA A 133 2.39 19.35 -10.82
N ILE A 134 1.62 18.72 -9.93
CA ILE A 134 2.03 17.61 -9.10
C ILE A 134 1.31 16.32 -9.48
N SER A 135 2.04 15.21 -9.45
CA SER A 135 1.49 13.86 -9.47
C SER A 135 1.78 13.11 -8.17
N PHE A 136 0.91 12.15 -7.86
CA PHE A 136 1.14 11.15 -6.82
C PHE A 136 1.65 9.87 -7.48
N ARG A 137 2.85 9.43 -7.07
CA ARG A 137 3.46 8.18 -7.54
C ARG A 137 3.33 7.14 -6.44
N ILE A 138 2.49 6.14 -6.68
CA ILE A 138 2.05 5.17 -5.69
C ILE A 138 2.63 3.82 -6.06
N SER A 139 3.49 3.28 -5.19
CA SER A 139 4.02 1.93 -5.36
C SER A 139 3.30 0.97 -4.43
N SER A 140 2.76 -0.10 -5.01
CA SER A 140 2.01 -1.12 -4.27
C SER A 140 2.07 -2.46 -5.00
N ASN A 141 1.90 -3.57 -4.29
CA ASN A 141 1.67 -4.88 -4.89
C ASN A 141 0.17 -5.19 -5.08
N VAL A 142 -0.72 -4.33 -4.61
CA VAL A 142 -2.18 -4.56 -4.62
C VAL A 142 -2.80 -4.48 -6.01
N TYR A 143 -2.06 -3.94 -7.00
CA TYR A 143 -2.46 -4.02 -8.41
C TYR A 143 -2.67 -5.46 -8.91
N GLU A 144 -2.08 -6.46 -8.24
CA GLU A 144 -2.28 -7.85 -8.60
C GLU A 144 -3.73 -8.32 -8.40
N ALA A 145 -4.51 -7.67 -7.54
CA ALA A 145 -5.94 -7.96 -7.41
C ALA A 145 -6.70 -7.77 -8.72
N ASN A 146 -6.18 -6.93 -9.63
CA ASN A 146 -6.82 -6.67 -10.92
C ASN A 146 -6.91 -7.92 -11.82
N SER A 147 -6.16 -8.99 -11.51
CA SER A 147 -6.30 -10.27 -12.22
C SER A 147 -7.66 -10.93 -12.04
N ARG A 148 -8.51 -10.44 -11.12
CA ARG A 148 -9.85 -10.99 -10.84
C ARG A 148 -10.92 -10.51 -11.84
N GLY A 149 -10.65 -9.48 -12.64
CA GLY A 149 -11.53 -9.03 -13.73
C GLY A 149 -11.93 -7.55 -13.71
N GLY A 150 -11.32 -6.70 -12.89
CA GLY A 150 -11.54 -5.25 -12.85
C GLY A 150 -10.44 -4.48 -12.12
N PRO A 151 -10.55 -3.14 -11.97
CA PRO A 151 -9.60 -2.33 -11.20
C PRO A 151 -9.87 -2.46 -9.70
N ASP A 152 -9.49 -3.61 -9.15
CA ASP A 152 -9.75 -4.01 -7.77
C ASP A 152 -8.81 -3.32 -6.80
N GLY A 153 -7.55 -3.19 -7.21
CA GLY A 153 -6.57 -2.47 -6.43
C GLY A 153 -6.93 -0.99 -6.39
N GLN A 154 -7.31 -0.50 -5.21
CA GLN A 154 -7.72 0.88 -5.01
C GLN A 154 -7.00 1.50 -3.82
N VAL A 155 -6.71 2.79 -3.98
CA VAL A 155 -6.04 3.61 -2.98
C VAL A 155 -6.74 4.95 -2.86
N ASP A 156 -6.78 5.47 -1.64
CA ASP A 156 -7.14 6.85 -1.35
C ASP A 156 -5.88 7.65 -1.00
N ILE A 157 -5.80 8.89 -1.48
CA ILE A 157 -4.79 9.86 -1.08
C ILE A 157 -5.38 10.78 -0.01
N VAL A 158 -4.81 10.71 1.17
CA VAL A 158 -5.03 11.67 2.24
C VAL A 158 -4.12 12.86 2.00
N LEU A 159 -4.71 13.97 1.59
CA LEU A 159 -4.02 15.26 1.45
C LEU A 159 -4.49 16.21 2.56
N ILE A 160 -3.53 16.74 3.33
CA ILE A 160 -3.78 17.64 4.47
C ILE A 160 -3.07 18.97 4.22
N SER A 161 -3.80 20.08 4.32
CA SER A 161 -3.23 21.43 4.20
C SER A 161 -2.38 21.81 5.43
N PRO A 162 -1.57 22.88 5.34
CA PRO A 162 -0.81 23.40 6.47
C PRO A 162 -1.68 23.77 7.68
N GLN A 163 -2.97 24.06 7.46
CA GLN A 163 -3.95 24.40 8.48
C GLN A 163 -4.71 23.17 9.00
N GLY A 164 -4.42 21.97 8.50
CA GLY A 164 -5.02 20.71 8.93
C GLY A 164 -6.29 20.30 8.18
N ALA A 165 -6.69 21.00 7.11
CA ALA A 165 -7.87 20.62 6.34
C ALA A 165 -7.58 19.40 5.46
N ARG A 166 -8.49 18.41 5.45
CA ARG A 166 -8.40 17.21 4.61
C ARG A 166 -9.13 17.43 3.29
N PHE A 167 -8.52 17.02 2.19
CA PHE A 167 -9.07 17.18 0.85
C PHE A 167 -9.57 15.84 0.30
N SER A 168 -10.69 15.86 -0.42
CA SER A 168 -11.23 14.72 -1.17
C SER A 168 -10.95 14.83 -2.68
N SER A 169 -10.53 16.00 -3.14
CA SER A 169 -10.17 16.26 -4.52
C SER A 169 -9.15 17.39 -4.59
N VAL A 170 -8.43 17.45 -5.72
CA VAL A 170 -7.50 18.51 -6.08
C VAL A 170 -7.88 19.08 -7.43
N SER A 171 -7.55 20.35 -7.66
CA SER A 171 -7.70 20.96 -8.99
C SER A 171 -6.34 20.96 -9.70
N GLY A 172 -6.33 20.58 -10.98
CA GLY A 172 -5.13 20.53 -11.80
C GLY A 172 -5.39 20.92 -13.26
N PRO A 173 -4.39 20.73 -14.14
CA PRO A 173 -4.46 21.11 -15.55
C PRO A 173 -5.62 20.46 -16.33
N SER A 174 -6.01 19.25 -15.95
CA SER A 174 -7.10 18.48 -16.59
C SER A 174 -8.46 18.67 -15.90
N GLY A 175 -8.57 19.59 -14.93
CA GLY A 175 -9.76 19.80 -14.12
C GLY A 175 -9.63 19.23 -12.71
N SER A 176 -10.77 18.86 -12.11
CA SER A 176 -10.80 18.26 -10.77
C SER A 176 -10.43 16.78 -10.82
N PHE A 177 -9.60 16.35 -9.88
CA PHE A 177 -9.20 14.96 -9.71
C PHE A 177 -9.62 14.46 -8.33
N SER A 178 -10.30 13.30 -8.29
CA SER A 178 -10.68 12.63 -7.05
C SER A 178 -9.46 12.06 -6.35
N LEU A 179 -9.32 12.31 -5.05
CA LEU A 179 -8.28 11.68 -4.24
C LEU A 179 -8.73 10.33 -3.67
N THR A 180 -9.95 9.86 -3.98
CA THR A 180 -10.47 8.58 -3.51
C THR A 180 -10.68 7.60 -4.66
N GLY A 181 -10.53 6.31 -4.37
CA GLY A 181 -10.77 5.22 -5.30
C GLY A 181 -9.83 5.24 -6.52
N ILE A 182 -8.59 5.70 -6.34
CA ILE A 182 -7.60 5.74 -7.42
C ILE A 182 -7.22 4.30 -7.77
N PRO A 183 -7.37 3.88 -9.04
CA PRO A 183 -7.05 2.51 -9.43
C PRO A 183 -5.52 2.30 -9.50
N LEU A 184 -5.05 1.26 -8.81
CA LEU A 184 -3.67 0.79 -8.85
C LEU A 184 -3.51 -0.16 -10.05
N THR A 185 -3.01 0.34 -11.17
CA THR A 185 -2.96 -0.42 -12.44
C THR A 185 -1.66 -1.20 -12.63
N SER A 186 -0.62 -0.85 -11.88
CA SER A 186 0.68 -1.54 -11.90
C SER A 186 1.41 -1.38 -10.56
N SER A 187 2.61 -1.97 -10.46
CA SER A 187 3.47 -1.87 -9.28
C SER A 187 3.91 -0.44 -8.96
N LEU A 188 3.84 0.47 -9.94
CA LEU A 188 4.04 1.89 -9.80
C LEU A 188 2.96 2.64 -10.61
N THR A 189 1.95 3.13 -9.91
CA THR A 189 0.88 3.93 -10.49
C THR A 189 1.21 5.41 -10.37
N SER A 190 1.17 6.15 -11.48
CA SER A 190 1.26 7.61 -11.49
C SER A 190 -0.10 8.19 -11.81
N THR A 191 -0.53 9.21 -11.07
CA THR A 191 -1.76 9.93 -11.38
C THR A 191 -1.62 10.89 -12.57
N GLY A 192 -0.38 11.17 -13.01
CA GLY A 192 -0.09 12.31 -13.89
C GLY A 192 -0.29 13.66 -13.18
N PRO A 193 -0.16 14.78 -13.90
CA PRO A 193 -0.26 16.12 -13.32
C PRO A 193 -1.71 16.43 -12.92
N VAL A 194 -2.10 16.05 -11.71
CA VAL A 194 -3.48 16.14 -11.21
C VAL A 194 -3.71 17.32 -10.28
N TRP A 195 -2.64 17.88 -9.71
CA TRP A 195 -2.74 18.94 -8.73
C TRP A 195 -1.90 20.16 -9.11
N SER A 196 -2.53 21.30 -9.33
CA SER A 196 -1.86 22.59 -9.54
C SER A 196 -1.68 23.34 -8.22
N THR A 197 -0.44 23.71 -7.89
CA THR A 197 -0.10 24.39 -6.62
C THR A 197 -0.28 25.92 -6.66
N GLY A 198 -0.66 26.49 -7.82
CA GLY A 198 -0.81 27.94 -7.97
C GLY A 198 -1.87 28.55 -7.04
N GLY A 199 -2.98 27.85 -6.84
CA GLY A 199 -4.13 28.32 -6.06
C GLY A 199 -4.16 27.90 -4.59
N VAL A 200 -3.19 27.12 -4.10
CA VAL A 200 -3.23 26.53 -2.75
C VAL A 200 -2.44 27.34 -1.72
N ASP A 201 -2.76 27.18 -0.43
CA ASP A 201 -2.05 27.86 0.64
C ASP A 201 -0.56 27.47 0.70
N SER A 202 0.27 28.45 1.06
CA SER A 202 1.68 28.21 1.33
C SER A 202 1.87 27.53 2.69
N GLY A 203 2.87 26.65 2.77
CA GLY A 203 3.24 25.90 3.97
C GLY A 203 3.49 24.43 3.69
N THR A 204 3.63 23.65 4.76
CA THR A 204 3.84 22.20 4.70
C THR A 204 2.51 21.48 4.51
N TRP A 205 2.39 20.76 3.40
CA TRP A 205 1.29 19.84 3.11
C TRP A 205 1.72 18.41 3.43
N ILE A 206 0.77 17.59 3.87
CA ILE A 206 1.00 16.16 4.16
C ILE A 206 0.25 15.32 3.14
N VAL A 207 0.93 14.32 2.60
CA VAL A 207 0.40 13.33 1.67
C VAL A 207 0.58 11.93 2.26
N GLN A 208 -0.48 11.13 2.27
CA GLN A 208 -0.44 9.72 2.64
C GLN A 208 -1.35 8.92 1.71
N ALA A 209 -0.99 7.67 1.43
CA ALA A 209 -1.83 6.75 0.69
C ALA A 209 -2.41 5.68 1.61
N GLU A 210 -3.69 5.36 1.44
CA GLU A 210 -4.41 4.35 2.22
C GLU A 210 -5.03 3.32 1.26
N LEU A 211 -4.83 2.02 1.50
CA LEU A 211 -5.44 0.96 0.70
C LEU A 211 -6.94 0.85 1.01
N SER A 212 -7.77 1.45 0.16
CA SER A 212 -9.22 1.45 0.29
C SER A 212 -9.87 0.16 -0.25
N MET A 213 -9.12 -0.68 -0.96
CA MET A 213 -9.60 -1.98 -1.42
C MET A 213 -10.05 -2.87 -0.25
N ASN A 214 -11.29 -3.35 -0.30
CA ASN A 214 -11.87 -4.39 0.58
C ASN A 214 -11.51 -4.24 2.07
N ARG A 215 -11.51 -2.99 2.57
CA ARG A 215 -11.25 -2.62 3.97
C ARG A 215 -9.83 -2.93 4.48
N ILE A 216 -8.84 -3.13 3.61
CA ILE A 216 -7.46 -3.43 4.02
C ILE A 216 -6.94 -2.39 5.02
N LYS A 217 -7.11 -1.09 4.76
CA LYS A 217 -6.64 -0.05 5.70
C LYS A 217 -7.30 -0.14 7.09
N ASP A 218 -8.55 -0.61 7.18
CA ASP A 218 -9.29 -0.69 8.44
C ASP A 218 -8.87 -1.93 9.24
N ASN A 219 -8.58 -3.02 8.53
CA ASN A 219 -8.27 -4.33 9.10
C ASN A 219 -6.75 -4.55 9.30
N LEU A 220 -5.90 -3.81 8.59
CA LEU A 220 -4.44 -3.85 8.67
C LEU A 220 -3.84 -2.43 8.56
N PRO A 221 -4.06 -1.55 9.55
CA PRO A 221 -3.62 -0.14 9.53
C PRO A 221 -2.10 0.04 9.74
N ASP A 222 -1.30 -1.01 9.52
CA ASP A 222 0.15 -0.96 9.69
C ASP A 222 0.82 -0.12 8.60
N MET A 223 1.81 0.68 9.01
CA MET A 223 2.62 1.48 8.10
C MET A 223 3.37 0.59 7.09
N GLY A 224 3.32 0.99 5.83
CA GLY A 224 3.87 0.25 4.69
C GLY A 224 2.99 -0.91 4.23
N SER A 225 1.89 -1.22 4.93
CA SER A 225 0.92 -2.26 4.55
C SER A 225 -0.41 -1.63 4.14
N GLY A 226 -1.34 -1.41 5.07
CA GLY A 226 -2.63 -0.77 4.75
C GLY A 226 -2.55 0.75 4.57
N ILE A 227 -1.55 1.39 5.18
CA ILE A 227 -1.30 2.83 5.05
C ILE A 227 0.17 3.09 4.72
N SER A 228 0.46 4.10 3.91
CA SER A 228 1.84 4.49 3.62
C SER A 228 2.45 5.31 4.75
N THR A 229 3.77 5.49 4.70
CA THR A 229 4.41 6.60 5.41
C THR A 229 3.84 7.94 4.91
N GLN A 230 3.77 8.92 5.80
CA GLN A 230 3.44 10.29 5.42
C GLN A 230 4.61 10.93 4.67
N VAL A 231 4.28 11.72 3.66
CA VAL A 231 5.22 12.53 2.88
C VAL A 231 4.85 13.99 3.10
N GLU A 232 5.82 14.77 3.55
CA GLU A 232 5.69 16.22 3.65
C GLU A 232 6.16 16.87 2.34
N ILE A 233 5.48 17.94 1.93
CA ILE A 233 5.97 18.84 0.87
C ILE A 233 5.77 20.28 1.31
N LEU A 234 6.75 21.13 1.04
CA LEU A 234 6.67 22.56 1.32
C LEU A 234 6.25 23.30 0.05
N ILE A 235 5.07 23.94 0.06
CA ILE A 235 4.61 24.76 -1.08
C ILE A 235 4.78 26.24 -0.75
N GLN A 236 5.55 26.97 -1.55
CA GLN A 236 5.71 28.44 -1.41
C GLN A 236 6.32 29.07 -2.66
N ASN A 237 6.22 30.39 -2.80
CA ASN A 237 6.71 31.13 -3.97
C ASN A 237 8.24 31.19 -4.11
N VAL A 238 8.97 31.14 -2.99
CA VAL A 238 10.42 31.33 -2.96
C VAL A 238 11.13 30.08 -2.44
N ASN A 239 12.27 29.75 -3.04
CA ASN A 239 13.09 28.63 -2.58
C ASN A 239 13.58 28.90 -1.14
N PRO A 240 13.34 28.00 -0.16
CA PRO A 240 13.75 28.20 1.23
C PRO A 240 15.28 28.33 1.42
N LEU A 241 16.07 27.86 0.45
CA LEU A 241 17.53 27.96 0.49
C LEU A 241 18.04 29.34 0.03
N ILE A 242 17.20 30.13 -0.66
CA ILE A 242 17.52 31.52 -0.99
C ILE A 242 17.14 32.35 0.24
N LYS A 243 18.12 32.59 1.13
CA LYS A 243 18.00 33.66 2.12
C LYS A 243 17.72 34.95 1.35
N SER A 244 16.64 35.65 1.68
CA SER A 244 16.31 36.95 1.06
C SER A 244 17.58 37.81 0.96
N PRO A 245 17.84 38.49 -0.16
CA PRO A 245 18.93 39.45 -0.20
C PRO A 245 18.70 40.47 0.91
N VAL A 246 19.71 40.66 1.76
CA VAL A 246 19.79 41.81 2.66
C VAL A 246 19.45 43.04 1.83
N ALA A 247 18.45 43.81 2.26
CA ALA A 247 18.12 45.06 1.62
C ALA A 247 19.38 45.94 1.65
N ILE A 248 20.01 46.13 0.49
CA ILE A 248 20.99 47.20 0.32
C ILE A 248 20.13 48.46 0.28
N GLU A 249 20.09 49.20 1.38
CA GLU A 249 19.57 50.56 1.36
C GLU A 249 20.39 51.35 0.33
N VAL A 250 19.77 51.63 -0.81
CA VAL A 250 20.29 52.58 -1.79
C VAL A 250 20.15 53.96 -1.14
N GLY A 251 21.22 54.42 -0.50
CA GLY A 251 21.31 55.77 0.04
C GLY A 251 21.22 56.80 -1.08
N THR A 252 20.18 57.64 -1.02
CA THR A 252 20.04 58.88 -1.78
C THR A 252 21.26 59.80 -1.55
N PRO A 253 21.83 60.47 -2.56
CA PRO A 253 23.05 61.24 -2.39
C PRO A 253 22.77 62.51 -1.58
N THR A 254 23.39 62.62 -0.40
CA THR A 254 23.37 63.85 0.41
C THR A 254 24.62 64.66 0.12
N GLN A 255 24.41 65.94 -0.20
CA GLN A 255 25.45 66.95 -0.44
C GLN A 255 26.43 67.06 0.73
N GLU A 256 27.72 67.12 0.40
CA GLU A 256 28.85 67.39 1.28
C GLU A 256 28.81 68.83 1.85
N LYS A 257 29.04 68.96 3.17
CA LYS A 257 29.52 70.19 3.81
C LYS A 257 30.63 69.81 4.83
N PRO A 258 31.68 70.63 5.01
CA PRO A 258 33.01 70.13 5.40
C PRO A 258 33.22 69.74 6.86
N ILE A 259 34.14 68.79 6.98
CA ILE A 259 34.91 68.23 8.09
C ILE A 259 35.13 69.20 9.27
N GLU A 260 34.71 68.75 10.46
CA GLU A 260 35.30 69.17 11.73
C GLU A 260 35.75 67.93 12.53
N LYS A 261 36.82 68.12 13.29
CA LYS A 261 37.85 67.16 13.69
C LYS A 261 37.41 66.31 14.89
N GLU A 262 37.28 64.98 14.72
CA GLU A 262 36.95 64.09 15.84
C GLU A 262 38.13 63.97 16.83
N THR A 263 37.86 64.37 18.07
CA THR A 263 38.69 64.07 19.24
C THR A 263 38.11 62.84 19.92
N SER A 264 38.92 61.77 20.01
CA SER A 264 38.58 60.49 20.63
C SER A 264 38.33 60.63 22.13
N THR A 265 37.19 60.12 22.61
CA THR A 265 36.96 59.80 24.03
C THR A 265 36.33 58.39 24.12
N PRO A 266 36.81 57.49 25.00
CA PRO A 266 36.41 56.08 24.99
C PRO A 266 35.01 55.86 25.57
N VAL A 267 34.19 55.06 24.89
CA VAL A 267 32.89 54.59 25.39
C VAL A 267 33.11 53.40 26.32
N ILE A 268 32.62 53.55 27.55
CA ILE A 268 32.66 52.57 28.63
C ILE A 268 31.53 51.56 28.42
N THR A 269 31.86 50.27 28.39
CA THR A 269 30.92 49.14 28.30
C THR A 269 30.10 48.98 29.60
N PRO A 270 28.77 48.86 29.55
CA PRO A 270 28.01 48.43 30.72
C PRO A 270 28.16 46.91 30.93
N LYS A 271 28.60 46.55 32.13
CA LYS A 271 28.70 45.19 32.67
C LYS A 271 27.29 44.62 32.91
N ILE A 272 26.92 43.55 32.21
CA ILE A 272 25.70 42.79 32.49
C ILE A 272 25.93 41.94 33.75
N THR A 273 25.23 42.27 34.83
CA THR A 273 25.16 41.48 36.07
C THR A 273 24.21 40.31 35.86
N ARG A 274 24.71 39.08 36.06
CA ARG A 274 23.90 37.85 36.06
C ARG A 274 23.16 37.75 37.40
N THR A 275 21.83 37.69 37.35
CA THR A 275 20.99 37.31 38.48
C THR A 275 20.91 35.77 38.56
N PRO A 276 21.06 35.14 39.73
CA PRO A 276 20.93 33.68 39.83
C PRO A 276 19.46 33.26 39.77
N THR A 277 19.11 32.43 38.78
CA THR A 277 17.82 31.75 38.73
C THR A 277 17.88 30.49 39.58
N ILE A 278 16.94 30.39 40.53
CA ILE A 278 16.76 29.22 41.40
C ILE A 278 16.26 28.04 40.56
N GLN A 279 16.96 26.91 40.67
CA GLN A 279 16.62 25.62 40.11
C GLN A 279 15.55 24.96 40.98
N THR A 280 14.33 24.82 40.48
CA THR A 280 13.29 23.96 41.08
C THR A 280 13.26 22.62 40.35
N THR A 281 13.62 21.58 41.08
CA THR A 281 13.49 20.16 40.70
C THR A 281 12.00 19.78 40.60
N PRO A 282 11.55 19.06 39.55
CA PRO A 282 10.23 18.46 39.58
C PRO A 282 10.24 17.23 40.49
N THR A 283 9.53 17.34 41.62
CA THR A 283 9.16 16.21 42.47
C THR A 283 8.09 15.37 41.77
N SER A 284 8.31 14.05 41.72
CA SER A 284 7.32 13.04 41.33
C SER A 284 6.05 13.19 42.18
N GLN A 285 4.90 13.43 41.53
CA GLN A 285 3.59 13.37 42.16
C GLN A 285 2.80 12.18 41.62
N GLY A 286 2.22 11.45 42.56
CA GLY A 286 1.63 10.13 42.39
C GLY A 286 0.40 10.08 41.49
N THR A 287 0.26 8.90 40.90
CA THR A 287 -0.93 8.30 40.32
C THR A 287 -2.19 8.56 41.17
N PRO A 288 -3.31 9.04 40.60
CA PRO A 288 -4.60 8.94 41.27
C PRO A 288 -5.08 7.49 41.26
N VAL A 289 -5.19 6.95 42.48
CA VAL A 289 -5.91 5.72 42.82
C VAL A 289 -7.40 5.97 42.64
N PHE A 290 -8.07 5.18 41.80
CA PHE A 290 -9.52 5.07 41.83
C PHE A 290 -9.92 4.05 42.91
N THR A 291 -10.60 4.54 43.94
CA THR A 291 -11.26 3.73 44.96
C THR A 291 -12.51 3.09 44.37
N GLN A 292 -12.50 1.76 44.33
CA GLN A 292 -13.66 0.91 44.03
C GLN A 292 -14.52 0.79 45.30
N SER A 293 -15.83 0.96 45.15
CA SER A 293 -16.82 0.68 46.20
C SER A 293 -17.26 -0.79 46.09
N GLU A 294 -16.97 -1.58 47.12
CA GLU A 294 -17.68 -2.83 47.49
C GLU A 294 -19.01 -2.48 48.21
N LEU A 295 -20.07 -3.29 48.38
CA LEU A 295 -20.49 -4.71 48.22
C LEU A 295 -22.08 -4.70 48.19
N PRO A 296 -22.91 -5.79 48.12
CA PRO A 296 -22.62 -7.19 48.44
C PRO A 296 -23.09 -8.32 47.47
N ASN A 297 -22.19 -9.30 47.31
CA ASN A 297 -22.38 -10.74 47.54
C ASN A 297 -23.32 -11.57 46.62
N ALA A 298 -22.71 -12.47 45.83
CA ALA A 298 -23.21 -13.83 45.62
C ALA A 298 -22.08 -14.76 45.17
N GLN A 299 -22.03 -15.94 45.79
CA GLN A 299 -20.91 -16.85 45.90
C GLN A 299 -21.07 -18.03 44.95
N LYS A 300 -20.06 -18.37 44.13
CA LYS A 300 -19.91 -19.74 43.60
C LYS A 300 -18.46 -20.10 43.19
N LYS A 301 -17.78 -20.74 44.15
CA LYS A 301 -16.82 -21.85 44.08
C LYS A 301 -16.40 -22.34 42.67
N ILE A 302 -15.12 -22.19 42.32
CA ILE A 302 -14.37 -23.15 41.50
C ILE A 302 -12.96 -23.33 42.12
N THR A 303 -12.58 -24.58 42.30
CA THR A 303 -11.32 -25.05 42.87
C THR A 303 -10.32 -25.26 41.74
N GLU A 304 -9.20 -24.52 41.74
CA GLU A 304 -8.03 -24.83 40.92
C GLU A 304 -7.07 -25.74 41.70
N SER A 305 -6.71 -26.87 41.08
CA SER A 305 -5.56 -27.68 41.47
C SER A 305 -4.44 -27.43 40.47
N SER A 306 -3.39 -26.75 40.90
CA SER A 306 -2.15 -26.57 40.15
C SER A 306 -1.24 -27.77 40.43
N VAL A 307 -0.97 -28.57 39.39
CA VAL A 307 0.11 -29.58 39.41
C VAL A 307 1.21 -29.10 38.48
N LEU A 308 2.37 -28.87 39.11
CA LEU A 308 3.65 -28.52 38.53
C LEU A 308 4.21 -29.74 37.76
N LEU A 309 4.54 -29.59 36.48
CA LEU A 309 5.36 -30.56 35.74
C LEU A 309 6.66 -29.91 35.28
N GLN A 310 7.77 -30.51 35.72
CA GLN A 310 9.15 -30.16 35.40
C GLN A 310 9.52 -30.64 33.99
N PRO A 311 10.46 -29.98 33.28
CA PRO A 311 10.97 -30.47 32.01
C PRO A 311 12.07 -31.53 32.21
N THR A 312 11.87 -32.72 31.66
CA THR A 312 12.91 -33.74 31.50
C THR A 312 13.72 -33.42 30.23
N ILE A 313 15.03 -33.19 30.40
CA ILE A 313 16.01 -33.07 29.32
C ILE A 313 16.45 -34.47 28.91
N THR A 314 16.14 -34.88 27.68
CA THR A 314 16.71 -36.08 27.07
C THR A 314 17.83 -35.67 26.12
N ILE A 315 19.06 -36.05 26.46
CA ILE A 315 20.25 -35.92 25.62
C ILE A 315 20.25 -37.10 24.64
N HIS A 316 20.23 -36.84 23.33
CA HIS A 316 20.53 -37.86 22.33
C HIS A 316 21.97 -37.69 21.83
N THR A 317 22.79 -38.67 22.21
CA THR A 317 24.14 -38.93 21.72
C THR A 317 24.09 -39.36 20.25
N ALA A 318 24.97 -38.79 19.44
CA ALA A 318 25.21 -39.15 18.05
C ALA A 318 25.94 -40.50 17.97
N GLU A 319 25.52 -41.35 17.04
CA GLU A 319 26.20 -42.60 16.68
C GLU A 319 26.41 -42.63 15.15
N GLU A 320 27.69 -42.69 14.75
CA GLU A 320 28.18 -42.98 13.40
C GLU A 320 27.77 -44.42 12.99
N GLU A 321 27.44 -44.73 11.74
CA GLU A 321 28.32 -45.22 10.64
C GLU A 321 27.38 -45.86 9.56
N PRO A 322 27.82 -46.42 8.42
CA PRO A 322 29.01 -46.17 7.60
C PRO A 322 28.69 -45.97 6.10
N THR A 323 29.71 -45.52 5.37
CA THR A 323 29.83 -45.47 3.90
C THR A 323 29.70 -46.83 3.21
N THR A 324 29.14 -46.85 1.99
CA THR A 324 29.50 -47.86 0.98
C THR A 324 29.61 -47.23 -0.41
N GLU A 325 30.68 -47.63 -1.05
CA GLU A 325 31.27 -47.25 -2.33
C GLU A 325 30.55 -47.96 -3.49
N THR A 326 30.49 -47.34 -4.69
CA THR A 326 30.95 -47.90 -5.99
C THR A 326 30.44 -47.12 -7.20
N THR A 327 31.35 -46.96 -8.15
CA THR A 327 31.40 -46.17 -9.39
C THR A 327 30.81 -46.96 -10.60
N PRO A 328 31.06 -46.58 -11.88
CA PRO A 328 30.37 -45.64 -12.79
C PRO A 328 29.64 -46.35 -13.97
N TYR A 329 28.88 -45.65 -14.85
CA TYR A 329 29.02 -45.70 -16.33
C TYR A 329 27.93 -44.94 -17.15
N ALA A 330 28.44 -44.27 -18.20
CA ALA A 330 27.95 -43.99 -19.57
C ALA A 330 26.55 -43.42 -19.91
N THR A 331 26.59 -42.20 -20.46
CA THR A 331 26.10 -41.72 -21.78
C THR A 331 24.91 -42.42 -22.45
N GLN A 332 23.83 -41.65 -22.69
CA GLN A 332 23.16 -41.62 -23.99
C GLN A 332 22.69 -40.21 -24.37
N THR A 333 23.08 -39.81 -25.58
CA THR A 333 22.62 -38.67 -26.36
C THR A 333 21.22 -38.95 -26.89
N GLN A 334 20.28 -38.00 -26.78
CA GLN A 334 19.16 -37.86 -27.72
C GLN A 334 18.60 -36.43 -27.69
N THR A 335 18.81 -35.71 -28.79
CA THR A 335 18.01 -34.55 -29.24
C THR A 335 16.60 -35.00 -29.64
N PRO A 336 15.60 -34.11 -29.51
CA PRO A 336 14.45 -34.11 -30.41
C PRO A 336 14.48 -32.90 -31.34
N LEU A 337 14.42 -33.19 -32.66
CA LEU A 337 13.75 -32.33 -33.66
C LEU A 337 12.37 -31.94 -33.10
N GLY A 338 11.86 -30.72 -33.23
CA GLY A 338 11.72 -29.95 -34.46
C GLY A 338 10.35 -30.21 -35.08
N LEU A 339 9.33 -29.45 -34.68
CA LEU A 339 8.16 -29.15 -35.51
C LEU A 339 7.78 -27.68 -35.30
N ALA A 340 8.00 -26.90 -36.36
CA ALA A 340 7.61 -25.51 -36.48
C ALA A 340 6.11 -25.40 -36.80
N SER A 341 5.43 -24.47 -36.16
CA SER A 341 4.16 -23.90 -36.63
C SER A 341 4.45 -22.53 -37.24
N ILE A 342 4.48 -22.51 -38.58
CA ILE A 342 4.69 -21.35 -39.44
C ILE A 342 3.33 -20.69 -39.75
N THR A 343 3.27 -19.40 -39.41
CA THR A 343 2.53 -18.27 -40.03
C THR A 343 1.03 -18.32 -40.31
N GLY A 344 0.40 -17.20 -39.95
CA GLY A 344 -0.82 -16.70 -40.57
C GLY A 344 -0.95 -15.17 -40.47
N ALA A 345 0.14 -14.42 -40.65
CA ALA A 345 0.07 -13.01 -41.02
C ALA A 345 0.22 -12.93 -42.54
N LEU A 346 -0.78 -12.40 -43.25
CA LEU A 346 -0.54 -11.85 -44.57
C LEU A 346 -1.39 -10.61 -44.81
N LEU A 347 -0.70 -9.66 -45.42
CA LEU A 347 -0.91 -8.24 -45.52
C LEU A 347 -1.21 -7.93 -47.00
N VAL A 348 -2.19 -7.04 -47.24
CA VAL A 348 -2.19 -5.97 -48.27
C VAL A 348 -2.53 -6.26 -49.76
N LEU A 349 -3.53 -5.45 -50.19
CA LEU A 349 -3.80 -4.75 -51.47
C LEU A 349 -4.03 -5.52 -52.79
N PHE A 350 -5.07 -5.11 -53.54
CA PHE A 350 -5.06 -4.12 -54.65
C PHE A 350 -6.54 -3.97 -55.16
N ILE A 351 -7.24 -2.81 -55.06
CA ILE A 351 -7.25 -1.57 -55.88
C ILE A 351 -8.37 -1.50 -56.97
N ILE A 352 -9.02 -0.31 -57.08
CA ILE A 352 -9.81 0.31 -58.22
C ILE A 352 -11.28 -0.14 -58.42
N ARG A 353 -12.33 0.67 -58.68
CA ARG A 353 -12.57 2.11 -59.06
C ARG A 353 -14.09 2.44 -58.98
N ARG A 354 -14.43 3.75 -58.88
CA ARG A 354 -15.61 4.52 -59.42
C ARG A 354 -17.02 3.96 -59.16
N SER A 355 -18.00 4.71 -58.64
CA SER A 355 -18.40 6.11 -58.93
C SER A 355 -19.05 6.75 -57.72
#